data_AF-A0A522R476-F1
#
_entry.id   AF-A0A522R476-F1
#
_cell.length_a   1.000
_cell.length_b   1.000
_cell.length_c   1.000
_cell.angle_alpha   90.00
_cell.angle_beta   90.00
_cell.angle_gamma   90.00
#
_symmetry.space_group_name_H-M   'P 1'
#
loop_
_entity.id
_entity.type
_entity.pdbx_description
1 polymer ?
#
loop_
_entity_poly.entity_id
_entity_poly.type
_entity_poly.pdbx_seq_one_letter_code
_entity_poly.pdbx_strand_id
1 'polypeptide(L)'
;MTPTNTKPRGGSRGAGFERKGSREYIDRVRQLYGARRAGDHPAGYLPRDWRRRLPDPAKYYAQHVDRLGNPNASGWAQGLCPFHDDHHPSLSVHVADGGAYRCMSCGASGRDVLAFHMARTGYGFKQAVRDLLGLGVRA
;
A
#
# COMPACT_ATOMS: atom_id res chain seq x y z
N MET A 1 -48.66 42.32 38.43
CA MET A 1 -49.41 41.75 37.29
C MET A 1 -48.55 41.89 36.06
N THR A 2 -47.79 40.85 35.70
CA THR A 2 -46.94 40.80 34.51
C THR A 2 -47.55 39.81 33.51
N PRO A 3 -47.66 40.17 32.22
CA PRO A 3 -48.26 39.30 31.22
C PRO A 3 -47.33 38.14 30.87
N THR A 4 -47.93 36.96 30.73
CA THR A 4 -47.30 35.71 30.31
C THR A 4 -46.88 35.79 28.85
N ASN A 5 -45.59 35.63 28.58
CA ASN A 5 -45.08 35.51 27.21
C ASN A 5 -45.10 34.04 26.79
N THR A 6 -46.24 33.60 26.25
CA THR A 6 -46.38 32.27 25.64
C THR A 6 -45.78 32.31 24.24
N LYS A 7 -44.56 31.81 24.09
CA LYS A 7 -43.95 31.58 22.77
C LYS A 7 -44.75 30.47 22.04
N PRO A 8 -45.20 30.69 20.79
CA PRO A 8 -45.89 29.65 20.04
C PRO A 8 -44.96 28.47 19.77
N ARG A 9 -45.47 27.24 19.98
CA ARG A 9 -44.81 26.01 19.53
C ARG A 9 -44.90 25.94 18.00
N GLY A 10 -43.95 26.57 17.33
CA GLY A 10 -43.77 26.45 15.88
C GLY A 10 -43.14 25.11 15.55
N GLY A 11 -43.97 24.14 15.16
CA GLY A 11 -43.52 22.99 14.40
C GLY A 11 -43.24 23.41 12.96
N SER A 12 -41.99 23.28 12.54
CA SER A 12 -41.64 23.10 11.14
C SER A 12 -40.68 21.92 11.06
N ARG A 13 -41.21 20.77 10.66
CA ARG A 13 -40.42 19.62 10.19
C ARG A 13 -39.72 20.08 8.91
N GLY A 14 -38.59 20.75 9.05
CA GLY A 14 -37.72 21.10 7.94
C GLY A 14 -37.24 19.81 7.29
N ALA A 15 -37.42 19.71 5.98
CA ALA A 15 -36.95 18.61 5.15
C ALA A 15 -35.49 18.27 5.55
N GLY A 16 -35.31 17.08 6.13
CA GLY A 16 -34.04 16.64 6.66
C GLY A 16 -32.99 16.63 5.56
N PHE A 17 -31.96 17.45 5.70
CA PHE A 17 -30.76 17.33 4.88
C PHE A 17 -30.13 15.98 5.22
N GLU A 18 -30.39 14.98 4.38
CA GLU A 18 -29.94 13.61 4.58
C GLU A 18 -28.42 13.62 4.77
N ARG A 19 -27.95 13.24 5.95
CA ARG A 19 -26.53 13.39 6.28
C ARG A 19 -25.71 12.54 5.32
N LYS A 20 -24.79 13.17 4.59
CA LYS A 20 -23.82 12.49 3.75
C LYS A 20 -23.10 11.40 4.57
N GLY A 21 -23.24 10.15 4.14
CA GLY A 21 -22.69 8.99 4.85
C GLY A 21 -23.63 8.30 5.84
N SER A 22 -24.89 8.74 6.00
CA SER A 22 -25.92 7.93 6.69
C SER A 22 -26.15 6.60 5.97
N ARG A 23 -26.76 5.64 6.66
CA ARG A 23 -27.10 4.34 6.06
C ARG A 23 -28.05 4.51 4.87
N GLU A 24 -29.10 5.33 5.00
CA GLU A 24 -30.01 5.61 3.87
C GLU A 24 -29.28 6.28 2.71
N TYR A 25 -28.39 7.23 2.98
CA TYR A 25 -27.58 7.89 1.96
C TYR A 25 -26.71 6.86 1.21
N ILE A 26 -26.02 5.98 1.93
CA ILE A 26 -25.14 4.95 1.34
C ILE A 26 -25.96 3.95 0.51
N ASP A 27 -27.11 3.52 1.01
CA ASP A 27 -27.98 2.57 0.32
C ASP A 27 -28.57 3.18 -0.96
N ARG A 28 -28.98 4.46 -0.93
CA ARG A 28 -29.40 5.20 -2.12
C ARG A 28 -28.26 5.32 -3.15
N VAL A 29 -27.04 5.68 -2.74
CA VAL A 29 -25.90 5.78 -3.66
C VAL A 29 -25.60 4.42 -4.32
N ARG A 30 -25.69 3.32 -3.56
CA ARG A 30 -25.54 1.96 -4.11
C ARG A 30 -26.65 1.59 -5.10
N GLN A 31 -27.87 2.04 -4.87
CA GLN A 31 -28.98 1.78 -5.78
C GLN A 31 -28.83 2.57 -7.09
N LEU A 32 -28.33 3.81 -7.03
CA LEU A 32 -28.13 4.66 -8.20
C LEU A 32 -26.91 4.25 -9.06
N TYR A 33 -25.79 3.91 -8.42
CA TYR A 33 -24.52 3.64 -9.11
C TYR A 33 -24.10 2.17 -9.11
N GLY A 34 -24.93 1.28 -8.55
CA GLY A 34 -24.61 -0.14 -8.35
C GLY A 34 -23.75 -0.41 -7.11
N ALA A 35 -23.94 -1.57 -6.48
CA ALA A 35 -23.10 -2.03 -5.38
C ALA A 35 -21.81 -2.68 -5.93
N ARG A 36 -20.65 -2.16 -5.55
CA ARG A 36 -19.36 -2.82 -5.83
C ARG A 36 -19.30 -4.17 -5.11
N ARG A 37 -19.06 -5.27 -5.83
CA ARG A 37 -18.79 -6.56 -5.18
C ARG A 37 -17.43 -6.53 -4.49
N ALA A 38 -17.28 -7.32 -3.43
CA ALA A 38 -15.99 -7.51 -2.81
C ALA A 38 -15.03 -8.15 -3.84
N GLY A 39 -13.95 -7.46 -4.20
CA GLY A 39 -13.00 -7.91 -5.22
C GLY A 39 -13.08 -7.16 -6.55
N ASP A 40 -14.17 -6.42 -6.83
CA ASP A 40 -14.26 -5.51 -7.97
C ASP A 40 -13.48 -4.22 -7.65
N HIS A 41 -12.16 -4.29 -7.76
CA HIS A 41 -11.32 -3.11 -7.73
C HIS A 41 -11.33 -2.48 -9.13
N PRO A 42 -11.93 -1.29 -9.30
CA PRO A 42 -11.90 -0.61 -10.58
C PRO A 42 -10.44 -0.53 -11.07
N ALA A 43 -10.24 -0.76 -12.36
CA ALA A 43 -8.92 -0.79 -12.98
C ALA A 43 -8.15 0.48 -12.61
N GLY A 44 -7.16 0.34 -11.72
CA GLY A 44 -6.38 1.47 -11.20
C GLY A 44 -6.31 1.57 -9.67
N TYR A 45 -7.12 0.82 -8.93
CA TYR A 45 -7.02 0.70 -7.47
C TYR A 45 -6.28 -0.58 -7.04
N LEU A 46 -5.46 -0.45 -6.00
CA LEU A 46 -4.81 -1.58 -5.33
C LEU A 46 -5.77 -2.19 -4.28
N PRO A 47 -5.69 -3.51 -4.02
CA PRO A 47 -6.38 -4.12 -2.89
C PRO A 47 -6.07 -3.38 -1.58
N ARG A 48 -7.06 -3.19 -0.71
CA ARG A 48 -6.86 -2.41 0.54
C ARG A 48 -5.78 -2.99 1.45
N ASP A 49 -5.57 -4.29 1.36
CA ASP A 49 -4.62 -5.09 2.13
C ASP A 49 -3.27 -5.31 1.42
N TRP A 50 -3.00 -4.61 0.30
CA TRP A 50 -1.82 -4.85 -0.53
C TRP A 50 -0.51 -4.90 0.26
N ARG A 51 -0.37 -4.06 1.30
CA ARG A 51 0.87 -3.99 2.10
C ARG A 51 1.13 -5.25 2.92
N ARG A 52 0.09 -5.95 3.34
CA ARG A 52 0.19 -7.25 4.04
C ARG A 52 0.44 -8.42 3.08
N ARG A 53 0.32 -8.17 1.77
CA ARG A 53 0.50 -9.16 0.69
C ARG A 53 1.83 -9.04 -0.02
N LEU A 54 2.70 -8.13 0.41
CA LEU A 54 4.07 -8.07 -0.09
C LEU A 54 4.78 -9.41 0.19
N PRO A 55 5.70 -9.84 -0.68
CA PRO A 55 6.42 -11.08 -0.46
C PRO A 55 7.29 -11.00 0.80
N ASP A 56 7.52 -12.15 1.40
CA ASP A 56 8.51 -12.31 2.46
C ASP A 56 9.90 -11.81 1.99
N PRO A 57 10.59 -10.95 2.76
CA PRO A 57 11.88 -10.39 2.34
C PRO A 57 12.96 -11.43 2.07
N ALA A 58 13.06 -12.48 2.89
CA ALA A 58 14.06 -13.53 2.68
C ALA A 58 13.84 -14.25 1.36
N LYS A 59 12.59 -14.64 1.09
CA LYS A 59 12.21 -15.28 -0.18
C LYS A 59 12.44 -14.36 -1.37
N TYR A 60 12.04 -13.09 -1.26
CA TYR A 60 12.20 -12.12 -2.34
C TYR A 60 13.67 -11.90 -2.68
N TYR A 61 14.52 -11.59 -1.69
CA TYR A 61 15.93 -11.31 -1.95
C TYR A 61 16.70 -12.53 -2.45
N ALA A 62 16.39 -13.74 -1.98
CA ALA A 62 16.99 -14.97 -2.50
C ALA A 62 16.73 -15.19 -4.00
N GLN A 63 15.64 -14.62 -4.55
CA GLN A 63 15.30 -14.71 -5.98
C GLN A 63 15.88 -13.59 -6.83
N HIS A 64 16.28 -12.47 -6.22
CA HIS A 64 16.57 -11.22 -6.93
C HIS A 64 17.95 -10.64 -6.66
N VAL A 65 18.71 -11.20 -5.72
CA VAL A 65 20.07 -10.77 -5.36
C VAL A 65 21.03 -11.93 -5.57
N ASP A 66 21.97 -11.73 -6.49
CA ASP A 66 22.98 -12.74 -6.81
C ASP A 66 24.00 -12.89 -5.69
N ARG A 67 24.45 -14.13 -5.48
CA ARG A 67 25.41 -14.52 -4.43
C ARG A 67 25.01 -14.01 -3.03
N LEU A 68 23.72 -14.02 -2.73
CA LEU A 68 23.22 -13.67 -1.39
C LEU A 68 23.73 -14.69 -0.36
N GLY A 69 24.49 -14.21 0.62
CA GLY A 69 25.00 -15.01 1.72
C GLY A 69 23.97 -15.29 2.81
N ASN A 70 24.39 -16.06 3.81
CA ASN A 70 23.57 -16.30 4.99
C ASN A 70 23.36 -15.00 5.79
N PRO A 71 22.15 -14.79 6.36
CA PRO A 71 21.93 -13.65 7.24
C PRO A 71 22.71 -13.81 8.55
N ASN A 72 23.18 -12.70 9.09
CA ASN A 72 23.76 -12.64 10.42
C ASN A 72 22.67 -12.75 11.52
N ALA A 73 23.08 -12.73 12.79
CA ALA A 73 22.17 -12.84 13.94
C ALA A 73 21.11 -11.71 14.00
N SER A 74 21.40 -10.57 13.39
CA SER A 74 20.46 -9.44 13.29
C SER A 74 19.58 -9.51 12.04
N GLY A 75 19.71 -10.52 11.18
CA GLY A 75 18.87 -10.68 9.98
C GLY A 75 19.38 -9.95 8.73
N TRP A 76 20.62 -9.44 8.73
CA TRP A 76 21.23 -8.83 7.54
C TRP A 76 22.03 -9.84 6.74
N ALA A 77 21.79 -9.89 5.43
CA ALA A 77 22.55 -10.68 4.46
C ALA A 77 23.22 -9.76 3.43
N GLN A 78 24.33 -10.22 2.84
CA GLN A 78 25.08 -9.49 1.82
C GLN A 78 25.07 -10.22 0.49
N GLY A 79 25.04 -9.48 -0.62
CA GLY A 79 25.08 -10.02 -1.99
C GLY A 79 25.53 -8.99 -3.01
N LEU A 80 25.55 -9.38 -4.28
CA LEU A 80 25.87 -8.46 -5.38
C LEU A 80 24.74 -7.47 -5.59
N CYS A 81 25.10 -6.21 -5.76
CA CYS A 81 24.14 -5.14 -5.98
C CYS A 81 23.66 -5.12 -7.44
N PRO A 82 22.34 -5.24 -7.71
CA PRO A 82 21.82 -5.21 -9.08
C PRO A 82 21.71 -3.77 -9.65
N PHE A 83 22.10 -2.75 -8.88
CA PHE A 83 21.96 -1.34 -9.27
C PHE A 83 23.23 -0.74 -9.90
N HIS A 84 24.32 -1.50 -9.95
CA HIS A 84 25.53 -1.18 -10.68
C HIS A 84 26.24 -2.48 -11.09
N ASP A 85 27.27 -2.38 -11.92
CA ASP A 85 28.11 -3.54 -12.27
C ASP A 85 28.96 -3.95 -11.06
N ASP A 86 28.40 -4.82 -10.22
CA ASP A 86 28.99 -5.21 -8.96
C ASP A 86 29.66 -6.59 -9.04
N HIS A 87 30.95 -6.63 -8.72
CA HIS A 87 31.76 -7.86 -8.69
C HIS A 87 32.10 -8.31 -7.26
N HIS A 88 31.82 -7.45 -6.26
CA HIS A 88 32.14 -7.70 -4.85
C HIS A 88 30.95 -7.36 -3.96
N PRO A 89 30.36 -8.31 -3.22
CA PRO A 89 29.12 -8.10 -2.47
C PRO A 89 29.08 -6.77 -1.69
N SER A 90 28.34 -5.81 -2.23
CA SER A 90 28.27 -4.44 -1.70
C SER A 90 26.88 -4.06 -1.21
N LEU A 91 25.87 -4.89 -1.50
CA LEU A 91 24.50 -4.73 -1.09
C LEU A 91 24.25 -5.49 0.22
N SER A 92 23.77 -4.79 1.24
CA SER A 92 23.22 -5.37 2.45
C SER A 92 21.69 -5.30 2.43
N VAL A 93 21.02 -6.41 2.70
CA VAL A 93 19.55 -6.53 2.77
C VAL A 93 19.13 -7.11 4.12
N HIS A 94 18.05 -6.60 4.69
CA HIS A 94 17.47 -7.11 5.93
C HIS A 94 16.36 -8.11 5.59
N VAL A 95 16.64 -9.40 5.78
CA VAL A 95 15.73 -10.48 5.39
C VAL A 95 14.74 -10.86 6.49
N ALA A 96 15.01 -10.47 7.74
CA ALA A 96 14.17 -10.83 8.89
C ALA A 96 13.03 -9.85 9.18
N ASP A 97 13.20 -8.55 8.87
CA ASP A 97 12.17 -7.54 9.13
C ASP A 97 12.20 -6.40 8.09
N GLY A 98 11.03 -5.94 7.66
CA GLY A 98 10.85 -4.78 6.79
C GLY A 98 11.35 -4.93 5.35
N GLY A 99 12.45 -5.66 5.10
CA GLY A 99 13.08 -5.75 3.79
C GLY A 99 13.96 -4.55 3.44
N ALA A 100 14.49 -3.82 4.42
CA ALA A 100 15.35 -2.67 4.16
C ALA A 100 16.62 -3.07 3.41
N TYR A 101 17.17 -2.17 2.60
CA TYR A 101 18.42 -2.43 1.88
C TYR A 101 19.29 -1.19 1.78
N ARG A 102 20.61 -1.40 1.67
CA ARG A 102 21.59 -0.37 1.35
C ARG A 102 22.79 -0.98 0.64
N CYS A 103 23.16 -0.39 -0.50
CA CYS A 103 24.44 -0.64 -1.13
C CYS A 103 25.46 0.39 -0.66
N MET A 104 26.60 -0.08 -0.16
CA MET A 104 27.68 0.80 0.32
C MET A 104 28.50 1.43 -0.81
N SER A 105 28.45 0.84 -2.02
CA SER A 105 29.24 1.31 -3.18
C SER A 105 28.49 2.36 -4.00
N CYS A 106 27.26 2.07 -4.45
CA CYS A 106 26.49 2.98 -5.30
C CYS A 106 25.47 3.85 -4.53
N GLY A 107 25.28 3.62 -3.23
CA GLY A 107 24.36 4.41 -2.39
C GLY A 107 22.88 4.07 -2.52
N ALA A 108 22.49 3.16 -3.44
CA ALA A 108 21.11 2.69 -3.57
C ALA A 108 20.59 2.17 -2.22
N SER A 109 19.42 2.63 -1.79
CA SER A 109 18.84 2.25 -0.50
C SER A 109 17.32 2.37 -0.47
N GLY A 110 16.70 1.67 0.48
CA GLY A 110 15.24 1.70 0.68
C GLY A 110 14.83 0.99 1.96
N ARG A 111 13.58 1.22 2.38
CA ARG A 111 13.06 0.72 3.66
C ARG A 111 12.31 -0.61 3.57
N ASP A 112 11.94 -1.04 2.36
CA ASP A 112 11.23 -2.29 2.15
C ASP A 112 11.47 -2.92 0.77
N VAL A 113 10.98 -4.15 0.60
CA VAL A 113 11.05 -4.91 -0.67
C VAL A 113 10.38 -4.17 -1.82
N LEU A 114 9.36 -3.36 -1.55
CA LEU A 114 8.67 -2.58 -2.57
C LEU A 114 9.59 -1.47 -3.10
N ALA A 115 10.28 -0.74 -2.22
CA ALA A 115 11.26 0.27 -2.63
C ALA A 115 12.40 -0.34 -3.46
N PHE A 116 12.87 -1.54 -3.08
CA PHE A 116 13.88 -2.26 -3.86
C PHE A 116 13.34 -2.65 -5.24
N HIS A 117 12.14 -3.23 -5.28
CA HIS A 117 11.51 -3.68 -6.52
C HIS A 117 11.26 -2.51 -7.48
N MET A 118 10.76 -1.38 -6.98
CA MET A 118 10.61 -0.14 -7.76
C MET A 118 11.94 0.34 -8.35
N ALA A 119 12.99 0.43 -7.53
CA ALA A 119 14.31 0.86 -7.99
C ALA A 119 14.88 -0.10 -9.05
N ARG A 120 14.65 -1.40 -8.90
CA ARG A 120 15.20 -2.44 -9.79
C ARG A 120 14.48 -2.53 -11.13
N THR A 121 13.17 -2.25 -11.15
CA THR A 121 12.32 -2.40 -12.35
C THR A 121 12.04 -1.08 -13.07
N GLY A 122 12.22 0.06 -12.39
CA GLY A 122 11.77 1.36 -12.88
C GLY A 122 10.26 1.57 -12.75
N TYR A 123 9.53 0.62 -12.14
CA TYR A 123 8.09 0.73 -11.97
C TYR A 123 7.69 1.82 -10.97
N GLY A 124 6.61 2.53 -11.32
CA GLY A 124 5.90 3.35 -10.35
C GLY A 124 5.24 2.50 -9.27
N PHE A 125 4.91 3.13 -8.13
CA PHE A 125 4.36 2.45 -6.95
C PHE A 125 3.23 1.45 -7.25
N LYS A 126 2.21 1.86 -8.02
CA LYS A 126 1.08 0.98 -8.34
C LYS A 126 1.47 -0.20 -9.21
N GLN A 127 2.36 0.01 -10.18
CA GLN A 127 2.84 -1.06 -11.06
C GLN A 127 3.65 -2.07 -10.26
N ALA A 128 4.59 -1.59 -9.43
CA ALA A 128 5.40 -2.42 -8.56
C ALA A 128 4.56 -3.25 -7.57
N VAL A 129 3.55 -2.66 -6.92
CA VAL A 129 2.65 -3.44 -6.05
C VAL A 129 1.88 -4.49 -6.85
N ARG A 130 1.41 -4.17 -8.04
CA ARG A 130 0.69 -5.15 -8.86
C ARG A 130 1.59 -6.30 -9.30
N ASP A 131 2.83 -6.01 -9.66
CA ASP A 131 3.81 -7.01 -10.06
C ASP A 131 4.12 -7.98 -8.91
N LEU A 132 4.46 -7.44 -7.74
CA LEU A 132 4.73 -8.20 -6.52
C LEU A 132 3.55 -9.06 -6.05
N LEU A 133 2.32 -8.65 -6.36
CA LEU A 133 1.09 -9.38 -6.00
C LEU A 133 0.59 -10.32 -7.10
N GLY A 134 1.28 -10.43 -8.23
CA GLY A 134 0.87 -11.25 -9.38
C GLY A 134 -0.41 -10.76 -10.07
N LEU A 135 -0.74 -9.47 -9.93
CA LEU A 135 -1.96 -8.87 -10.50
C LEU A 135 -1.78 -8.39 -11.95
N GLY A 136 -0.58 -8.56 -12.52
CA GLY A 136 -0.20 -8.09 -13.85
C GLY A 136 0.05 -6.58 -13.88
N VAL A 137 1.14 -6.19 -14.55
CA VAL A 137 1.49 -4.80 -14.81
C VAL A 137 0.80 -4.35 -16.10
N ARG A 138 0.09 -3.23 -16.04
CA ARG A 138 -0.44 -2.56 -17.24
C ARG A 138 0.48 -1.39 -17.56
N ALA A 139 0.85 -1.29 -18.84
CA ALA A 139 1.60 -0.16 -19.39
C ALA A 139 0.78 1.13 -19.28
#